data_AF-A0A5A9F185-F1
#
_entry.id   AF-A0A5A9F185-F1
#
_cell.length_a   1.000
_cell.length_b   1.000
_cell.length_c   1.000
_cell.angle_alpha   90.00
_cell.angle_beta   90.00
_cell.angle_gamma   90.00
#
_symmetry.space_group_name_H-M   'P 1'
#
loop_
_entity.id
_entity.type
_entity.pdbx_description
1 polymer ?
#
loop_
_entity_poly.entity_id
_entity_poly.type
_entity_poly.pdbx_seq_one_letter_code
_entity_poly.pdbx_strand_id
1 'polypeptide(L)'
;MPAMLKGYVDRVFSYGFAWEMRGEEVDGKLHGRKGLIVTSSGAPMAFLEATGERQAFTVTQDVAIMGLCGIRVVEHLHLDDLGPHTTPAQVDDIRRIRAAVRDHF
;
A
#
# COMPACT_ATOMS: atom_id res chain seq x y z
N MET A 1 4.63 -2.29 7.30
CA MET A 1 3.37 -1.80 7.93
C MET A 1 3.49 -1.93 9.44
N PRO A 2 2.93 -1.01 10.24
CA PRO A 2 2.87 -1.14 11.69
C PRO A 2 2.11 -2.40 12.13
N ALA A 3 2.45 -2.94 13.32
CA ALA A 3 1.88 -4.21 13.82
C ALA A 3 0.34 -4.20 13.88
N MET A 4 -0.27 -3.07 14.25
CA MET A 4 -1.72 -2.92 14.26
C MET A 4 -2.35 -3.08 12.87
N LEU A 5 -1.77 -2.45 11.84
CA LEU A 5 -2.26 -2.56 10.47
C LEU A 5 -2.05 -3.98 9.93
N LYS A 6 -0.90 -4.60 10.22
CA LYS A 6 -0.67 -6.00 9.83
C LYS A 6 -1.66 -6.94 10.52
N GLY A 7 -1.91 -6.74 11.81
CA GLY A 7 -2.90 -7.51 12.57
C GLY A 7 -4.33 -7.32 12.07
N TYR A 8 -4.68 -6.13 11.56
CA TYR A 8 -5.97 -5.91 10.89
C TYR A 8 -6.10 -6.77 9.64
N VAL A 9 -5.08 -6.76 8.77
CA VAL A 9 -5.06 -7.64 7.57
C VAL A 9 -5.22 -9.10 7.99
N ASP A 10 -4.46 -9.57 8.96
CA ASP A 10 -4.47 -10.98 9.38
C ASP A 10 -5.82 -11.44 9.94
N ARG A 11 -6.55 -10.54 10.62
CA ARG A 11 -7.81 -10.86 11.28
C ARG A 11 -9.04 -10.62 10.39
N VAL A 12 -8.96 -9.68 9.46
CA VAL A 12 -10.11 -9.25 8.65
C VAL A 12 -10.05 -9.78 7.23
N PHE A 13 -8.86 -9.93 6.63
CA PHE A 13 -8.72 -10.41 5.25
C PHE A 13 -8.67 -11.95 5.25
N SER A 14 -9.71 -12.56 5.81
CA SER A 14 -9.82 -14.00 6.05
C SER A 14 -10.34 -14.76 4.84
N TYR A 15 -10.06 -16.07 4.84
CA TYR A 15 -10.65 -17.03 3.91
C TYR A 15 -12.19 -16.93 3.90
N GLY A 16 -12.79 -17.05 2.72
CA GLY A 16 -14.25 -16.99 2.51
C GLY A 16 -14.84 -15.57 2.55
N PHE A 17 -14.05 -14.56 2.96
CA PHE A 17 -14.45 -13.15 2.91
C PHE A 17 -13.61 -12.34 1.94
N ALA A 18 -12.28 -12.36 2.11
CA ALA A 18 -11.36 -11.56 1.29
C ALA A 18 -10.75 -12.35 0.13
N TRP A 19 -10.58 -13.65 0.29
CA TRP A 19 -10.09 -14.57 -0.73
C TRP A 19 -10.60 -15.99 -0.45
N GLU A 20 -10.58 -16.84 -1.46
CA GLU A 20 -10.78 -18.29 -1.31
C GLU A 20 -9.88 -19.06 -2.29
N MET A 21 -9.87 -20.39 -2.18
CA MET A 21 -9.23 -21.25 -3.17
C MET A 21 -10.27 -21.74 -4.18
N ARG A 22 -10.01 -21.51 -5.46
CA ARG A 22 -10.75 -22.10 -6.58
C ARG A 22 -9.85 -23.12 -7.27
N GLY A 23 -9.89 -24.36 -6.76
CA GLY A 23 -8.91 -25.38 -7.15
C GLY A 23 -7.52 -25.01 -6.63
N GLU A 24 -6.55 -24.89 -7.54
CA GLU A 24 -5.17 -24.49 -7.22
C GLU A 24 -4.95 -22.96 -7.30
N GLU A 25 -5.96 -22.19 -7.71
CA GLU A 25 -5.87 -20.74 -7.85
C GLU A 25 -6.48 -20.00 -6.65
N VAL A 26 -5.92 -18.83 -6.33
CA VAL A 26 -6.49 -17.92 -5.34
C VAL A 26 -7.53 -17.03 -6.01
N ASP A 27 -8.77 -17.07 -5.53
CA ASP A 27 -9.88 -16.22 -6.00
C ASP A 27 -10.11 -15.07 -5.01
N GLY A 28 -9.71 -13.85 -5.40
CA GLY A 28 -9.90 -12.62 -4.64
C GLY A 28 -11.36 -12.16 -4.59
N LYS A 29 -11.92 -12.05 -3.39
CA LYS A 29 -13.36 -11.76 -3.18
C LYS A 29 -13.72 -10.29 -3.05
N LEU A 30 -12.73 -9.41 -2.92
CA LEU A 30 -12.93 -7.98 -2.78
C LEU A 30 -12.80 -7.23 -4.12
N HIS A 31 -13.12 -7.91 -5.23
CA HIS A 31 -13.13 -7.33 -6.56
C HIS A 31 -14.11 -6.16 -6.70
N GLY A 32 -13.87 -5.32 -7.72
CA GLY A 32 -14.63 -4.09 -7.95
C GLY A 32 -14.24 -2.94 -7.01
N ARG A 33 -13.36 -3.18 -6.02
CA ARG A 33 -12.87 -2.15 -5.11
C ARG A 33 -11.55 -1.56 -5.61
N LYS A 34 -11.38 -0.25 -5.36
CA LYS A 34 -10.13 0.49 -5.56
C LYS A 34 -9.41 0.64 -4.22
N GLY A 35 -8.08 0.53 -4.23
CA GLY A 35 -7.22 0.78 -3.07
C GLY A 35 -6.18 1.85 -3.39
N LEU A 36 -6.06 2.87 -2.56
CA LEU A 36 -4.97 3.84 -2.58
C LEU A 36 -4.08 3.56 -1.37
N ILE A 37 -2.80 3.31 -1.61
CA ILE A 37 -1.84 3.07 -0.53
C ILE A 37 -0.99 4.31 -0.36
N VAL A 38 -0.92 4.83 0.86
CA VAL A 38 0.00 5.91 1.23
C VAL A 38 0.88 5.41 2.35
N THR A 39 2.18 5.35 2.09
CA THR A 39 3.20 4.98 3.08
C THR A 39 4.17 6.13 3.27
N SER A 40 4.90 6.12 4.38
CA SER A 40 5.94 7.10 4.66
C SER A 40 7.14 6.45 5.33
N SER A 41 8.33 6.99 5.11
CA SER A 41 9.53 6.62 5.85
C SER A 41 10.51 7.79 5.96
N GLY A 42 11.46 7.68 6.88
CA GLY A 42 12.57 8.64 7.00
C GLY A 42 13.74 8.36 6.05
N ALA A 43 13.70 7.26 5.31
CA ALA A 43 14.73 6.95 4.33
C ALA A 43 14.42 7.67 3.00
N PRO A 44 15.41 8.27 2.33
CA PRO A 44 15.22 8.85 0.99
C PRO A 44 14.88 7.78 -0.05
N MET A 45 14.09 8.13 -1.07
CA MET A 45 13.65 7.19 -2.11
C MET A 45 14.82 6.47 -2.80
N ALA A 46 15.90 7.19 -3.12
CA ALA A 46 17.07 6.61 -3.75
C ALA A 46 17.71 5.48 -2.92
N PHE A 47 17.66 5.59 -1.58
CA PHE A 47 18.12 4.52 -0.70
C PHE A 47 17.16 3.32 -0.76
N LEU A 48 15.86 3.57 -0.64
CA LEU A 48 14.82 2.52 -0.70
C LEU A 48 14.85 1.73 -2.02
N GLU A 49 15.13 2.40 -3.12
CA GLU A 49 15.29 1.78 -4.44
C GLU A 49 16.58 0.94 -4.50
N ALA A 50 17.71 1.50 -4.04
CA ALA A 50 19.00 0.81 -4.06
C ALA A 50 19.03 -0.44 -3.16
N THR A 51 18.29 -0.45 -2.05
CA THR A 51 18.20 -1.61 -1.13
C THR A 51 17.06 -2.57 -1.47
N GLY A 52 16.22 -2.26 -2.46
CA GLY A 52 15.07 -3.07 -2.86
C GLY A 52 13.86 -2.95 -1.92
N GLU A 53 13.90 -2.06 -0.92
CA GLU A 53 12.78 -1.80 -0.02
C GLU A 53 11.56 -1.24 -0.76
N ARG A 54 11.78 -0.36 -1.75
CA ARG A 54 10.69 0.17 -2.58
C ARG A 54 9.93 -0.94 -3.30
N GLN A 55 10.65 -1.95 -3.80
CA GLN A 55 10.07 -3.13 -4.43
C GLN A 55 9.36 -4.01 -3.39
N ALA A 56 9.97 -4.21 -2.22
CA ALA A 56 9.36 -4.99 -1.15
C ALA A 56 8.01 -4.40 -0.70
N PHE A 57 7.87 -3.06 -0.65
CA PHE A 57 6.59 -2.41 -0.35
C PHE A 57 5.53 -2.76 -1.41
N THR A 58 5.87 -2.65 -2.70
CA THR A 58 4.95 -2.99 -3.79
C THR A 58 4.54 -4.47 -3.75
N VAL A 59 5.50 -5.38 -3.59
CA VAL A 59 5.21 -6.82 -3.59
C VAL A 59 4.32 -7.18 -2.39
N THR A 60 4.66 -6.69 -1.20
CA THR A 60 3.96 -7.10 0.02
C THR A 60 2.59 -6.45 0.16
N GLN A 61 2.43 -5.18 -0.23
CA GLN A 61 1.19 -4.44 0.01
C GLN A 61 0.27 -4.49 -1.21
N ASP A 62 0.82 -4.20 -2.39
CA ASP A 62 0.03 -4.03 -3.60
C ASP A 62 -0.36 -5.39 -4.17
N VAL A 63 0.60 -6.30 -4.29
CA VAL A 63 0.40 -7.60 -4.93
C VAL A 63 -0.13 -8.61 -3.91
N ALA A 64 0.63 -8.89 -2.86
CA ALA A 64 0.38 -10.02 -1.98
C ALA A 64 -0.81 -9.84 -1.03
N ILE A 65 -1.20 -8.59 -0.72
CA ILE A 65 -2.34 -8.30 0.17
C ILE A 65 -3.52 -7.80 -0.64
N MET A 66 -3.39 -6.62 -1.26
CA MET A 66 -4.50 -5.97 -1.93
C MET A 66 -4.91 -6.71 -3.20
N GLY A 67 -3.94 -6.95 -4.10
CA GLY A 67 -4.14 -7.63 -5.38
C GLY A 67 -4.63 -9.06 -5.21
N LEU A 68 -4.05 -9.82 -4.28
CA LEU A 68 -4.49 -11.18 -3.94
C LEU A 68 -5.95 -11.22 -3.51
N CYS A 69 -6.40 -10.24 -2.73
CA CYS A 69 -7.80 -10.15 -2.31
C CYS A 69 -8.73 -9.58 -3.40
N GLY A 70 -8.21 -9.26 -4.59
CA GLY A 70 -8.98 -8.71 -5.72
C GLY A 70 -9.15 -7.19 -5.68
N ILE A 71 -8.51 -6.48 -4.74
CA ILE A 71 -8.57 -5.01 -4.69
C ILE A 71 -7.59 -4.45 -5.71
N ARG A 72 -8.08 -3.60 -6.61
CA ARG A 72 -7.23 -2.89 -7.58
C ARG A 72 -6.52 -1.73 -6.90
N VAL A 73 -5.22 -1.85 -6.68
CA VAL A 73 -4.39 -0.73 -6.24
C VAL A 73 -4.30 0.28 -7.37
N VAL A 74 -4.89 1.46 -7.18
CA VAL A 74 -4.91 2.52 -8.18
C VAL A 74 -3.63 3.35 -8.15
N GLU A 75 -3.02 3.46 -6.97
CA GLU A 75 -1.75 4.13 -6.76
C GLU A 75 -1.15 3.72 -5.41
N HIS A 76 0.18 3.69 -5.34
CA HIS A 76 0.93 3.55 -4.10
C HIS A 76 1.92 4.71 -3.98
N LEU A 77 1.54 5.70 -3.19
CA LEU A 77 2.35 6.86 -2.86
C LEU A 77 3.24 6.55 -1.66
N HIS A 78 4.55 6.75 -1.80
CA HIS A 78 5.49 6.73 -0.69
C HIS A 78 6.04 8.13 -0.45
N LEU A 79 5.90 8.62 0.78
CA LEU A 79 6.49 9.87 1.24
C LEU A 79 7.81 9.57 1.95
N ASP A 80 8.91 9.83 1.27
CA ASP A 80 10.27 9.58 1.75
C ASP A 80 10.86 10.77 2.51
N ASP A 81 12.01 10.53 3.14
CA ASP A 81 12.79 11.55 3.85
C ASP A 81 12.00 12.32 4.93
N LEU A 82 10.99 11.65 5.53
CA LEU A 82 10.19 12.18 6.63
C LEU A 82 10.81 11.78 7.99
N GLY A 83 11.51 12.72 8.61
CA GLY A 83 12.16 12.54 9.91
C GLY A 83 12.04 13.76 10.84
N PRO A 84 12.83 13.81 11.93
CA PRO A 84 12.82 14.92 12.89
C PRO A 84 13.12 16.31 12.29
N HIS A 85 13.73 16.36 11.11
CA HIS A 85 14.07 17.58 10.39
C HIS A 85 13.20 17.85 9.17
N THR A 86 12.04 17.18 9.07
CA THR A 86 11.10 17.37 7.96
C THR A 86 10.70 18.84 7.85
N THR A 87 10.90 19.42 6.67
CA THR A 87 10.51 20.79 6.36
C THR A 87 9.05 20.87 5.92
N PRO A 88 8.38 22.03 6.08
CA PRO A 88 7.03 22.22 5.55
C PRO A 88 6.90 21.93 4.05
N ALA A 89 7.98 22.15 3.27
CA ALA A 89 8.03 21.83 1.85
C ALA A 89 7.99 20.31 1.57
N GLN A 90 8.59 19.49 2.44
CA GLN A 90 8.52 18.02 2.37
C GLN A 90 7.15 17.49 2.84
N VAL A 91 6.46 18.22 3.73
CA VAL A 91 5.07 17.91 4.14
C VAL A 91 4.05 18.34 3.09
N ASP A 92 4.38 19.32 2.24
CA ASP A 92 3.51 19.83 1.18
C ASP A 92 3.18 18.76 0.11
N ASP A 93 3.87 17.62 0.14
CA ASP A 93 3.57 16.40 -0.62
C ASP A 93 2.22 15.76 -0.25
N ILE A 94 1.54 16.22 0.81
CA ILE A 94 0.11 15.95 1.03
C ILE A 94 -0.73 16.36 -0.20
N ARG A 95 -0.27 17.34 -0.99
CA ARG A 95 -0.94 17.69 -2.26
C ARG A 95 -0.98 16.53 -3.26
N ARG A 96 0.03 15.65 -3.26
CA ARG A 96 0.04 14.46 -4.11
C ARG A 96 -1.04 13.48 -3.69
N ILE A 97 -1.26 13.31 -2.39
CA ILE A 97 -2.38 12.50 -1.86
C ILE A 97 -3.71 13.10 -2.34
N ARG A 98 -3.88 14.42 -2.23
CA ARG A 98 -5.11 15.10 -2.69
C ARG A 98 -5.33 14.95 -4.20
N ALA A 99 -4.27 15.05 -5.00
CA ALA A 99 -4.35 14.83 -6.44
C ALA A 99 -4.78 13.38 -6.74
N ALA A 100 -4.08 12.39 -6.17
CA ALA A 100 -4.42 10.98 -6.34
C ALA A 100 -5.86 10.65 -5.93
N VAL A 101 -6.35 11.22 -4.82
CA VAL A 101 -7.76 11.04 -4.43
C VAL A 101 -8.70 11.58 -5.50
N ARG A 102 -8.49 12.81 -6.01
CA ARG A 102 -9.34 13.41 -7.05
C ARG A 102 -9.29 12.67 -8.38
N ASP A 103 -8.13 12.12 -8.72
CA ASP A 103 -7.94 11.42 -9.99
C ASP A 103 -8.59 10.02 -9.96
N HIS A 104 -8.68 9.40 -8.77
CA HIS A 104 -9.15 8.02 -8.63
C HIS A 104 -10.53 7.86 -7.96
N PHE A 105 -11.07 8.86 -7.24
CA PHE A 105 -12.32 8.78 -6.45
C PHE A 105 -13.17 10.04 -6.56
#